data_AF-A0AAD8JEG5-F1
#
_entry.id   AF-A0AAD8JEG5-F1
#
_cell.length_a   1.000
_cell.length_b   1.000
_cell.length_c   1.000
_cell.angle_alpha   90.00
_cell.angle_beta   90.00
_cell.angle_gamma   90.00
#
_symmetry.space_group_name_H-M   'P 1'
#
loop_
_entity.id
_entity.type
_entity.pdbx_description
1 polymer ?
#
loop_
_entity_poly.entity_id
_entity_poly.type
_entity_poly.pdbx_seq_one_letter_code
_entity_poly.pdbx_strand_id
1 'polypeptide(L)'
;MSTTQKVGTVKIPMFSKEHYPMWKKKMLMFLQVANVKYLGVLKNGSRLPMIVEEEHIENNVITRAARMYPKDPKDYTADEQEDASLDACLQLILVNCLDPVMHNHVLNCVTAKHIWDTIKIINEGTEEVRENKMEILTSSYEHFRSNPGEGISEVFERYNKLINDLNLHGKHYTIKEINKKFFLTLPSHLEHKISAIREARDLGEISLERLYGVLKTYELEQI
;
A
#
# COMPACT_ATOMS: atom_id res chain seq x y z
N MET A 1 -26.17 30.44 -25.09
CA MET A 1 -26.93 29.63 -24.13
C MET A 1 -26.31 28.25 -24.11
N SER A 2 -26.06 27.71 -22.90
CA SER A 2 -26.02 26.27 -22.57
C SER A 2 -24.85 25.46 -23.15
N THR A 3 -24.07 24.67 -22.39
CA THR A 3 -24.18 24.21 -21.00
C THR A 3 -22.81 23.76 -20.52
N THR A 4 -22.52 24.05 -19.26
CA THR A 4 -21.39 23.60 -18.46
C THR A 4 -21.35 22.07 -18.35
N GLN A 5 -20.17 21.46 -18.49
CA GLN A 5 -19.85 20.21 -17.80
C GLN A 5 -18.56 20.41 -17.00
N LYS A 6 -18.73 21.00 -15.82
CA LYS A 6 -17.76 20.93 -14.73
C LYS A 6 -17.94 19.56 -14.08
N VAL A 7 -16.93 18.71 -14.16
CA VAL A 7 -16.71 17.67 -13.15
C VAL A 7 -15.72 18.24 -12.13
N GLY A 8 -15.99 18.02 -10.85
CA GLY A 8 -15.71 18.92 -9.73
C GLY A 8 -14.26 19.30 -9.41
N THR A 9 -14.19 20.36 -8.63
CA THR A 9 -13.07 21.10 -7.99
C THR A 9 -12.16 20.29 -7.06
N VAL A 10 -11.83 19.04 -7.37
CA VAL A 10 -10.92 18.24 -6.54
C VAL A 10 -9.48 18.52 -6.99
N LYS A 11 -8.70 19.15 -6.10
CA LYS A 11 -7.28 19.42 -6.38
C LYS A 11 -6.49 18.11 -6.40
N ILE A 12 -5.51 18.03 -7.29
CA ILE A 12 -4.56 16.91 -7.33
C ILE A 12 -3.85 16.83 -5.97
N PRO A 13 -3.86 15.67 -5.29
CA PRO A 13 -3.16 15.50 -4.02
C PRO A 13 -1.63 15.60 -4.22
N MET A 14 -1.01 16.59 -3.61
CA MET A 14 0.45 16.78 -3.67
C MET A 14 1.18 15.68 -2.90
N PHE A 15 2.26 15.16 -3.48
CA PHE A 15 3.10 14.14 -2.90
C PHE A 15 3.68 14.57 -1.55
N SER A 16 3.69 13.65 -0.60
CA SER A 16 4.35 13.82 0.69
C SER A 16 4.99 12.49 1.06
N LYS A 17 6.32 12.46 1.13
CA LYS A 17 7.07 11.26 1.53
C LYS A 17 6.74 10.85 2.96
N GLU A 18 6.66 11.81 3.88
CA GLU A 18 6.34 11.58 5.30
C GLU A 18 4.94 10.98 5.48
N HIS A 19 3.97 11.41 4.66
CA HIS A 19 2.58 10.96 4.72
C HIS A 19 2.21 10.08 3.52
N TYR A 20 3.17 9.32 3.01
CA TYR A 20 3.01 8.55 1.78
C TYR A 20 1.77 7.64 1.77
N PRO A 21 1.46 6.85 2.82
CA PRO A 21 0.26 6.00 2.82
C PRO A 21 -1.04 6.79 2.63
N MET A 22 -1.12 7.97 3.26
CA MET A 22 -2.27 8.87 3.12
C MET A 22 -2.31 9.53 1.73
N TRP A 23 -1.16 9.95 1.20
CA TRP A 23 -1.08 10.47 -0.16
C TRP A 23 -1.52 9.42 -1.19
N LYS A 24 -0.99 8.19 -1.13
CA LYS A 24 -1.32 7.09 -2.03
C LYS A 24 -2.84 6.83 -2.05
N LYS A 25 -3.46 6.77 -0.86
CA LYS A 25 -4.92 6.60 -0.73
C LYS A 25 -5.68 7.75 -1.38
N LYS A 26 -5.32 9.01 -1.09
CA LYS A 26 -5.96 10.20 -1.68
C LYS A 26 -5.79 10.25 -3.20
N MET A 27 -4.60 9.91 -3.71
CA MET A 27 -4.32 9.88 -5.15
C MET A 27 -5.18 8.83 -5.85
N LEU A 28 -5.25 7.60 -5.33
CA LEU A 28 -6.10 6.55 -5.89
C LEU A 28 -7.59 6.96 -5.93
N MET A 29 -8.08 7.57 -4.85
CA MET A 29 -9.46 8.10 -4.80
C MET A 29 -9.67 9.21 -5.84
N PHE A 30 -8.70 10.14 -5.98
CA PHE A 30 -8.75 11.20 -6.99
C PHE A 30 -8.80 10.62 -8.41
N LEU A 31 -7.92 9.67 -8.72
CA LEU A 31 -7.88 9.04 -10.05
C LEU A 31 -9.18 8.31 -10.39
N GLN A 32 -9.75 7.60 -9.42
CA GLN A 32 -11.04 6.92 -9.60
C GLN A 32 -12.18 7.88 -9.97
N VAL A 33 -12.19 9.07 -9.36
CA VAL A 33 -13.19 10.11 -9.64
C VAL A 33 -12.88 10.84 -10.95
N ALA A 34 -11.60 11.05 -11.28
CA ALA A 34 -11.17 11.77 -12.48
C ALA A 34 -11.45 10.97 -13.77
N ASN A 35 -11.12 9.67 -13.77
CA ASN A 35 -11.47 8.75 -14.86
C ASN A 35 -11.40 7.30 -14.37
N VAL A 36 -12.52 6.58 -14.49
CA VAL A 36 -12.64 5.18 -14.04
C VAL A 36 -11.63 4.23 -14.69
N LYS A 37 -11.12 4.56 -15.90
CA LYS A 37 -10.13 3.76 -16.62
C LYS A 37 -8.71 3.88 -16.04
N TYR A 38 -8.39 4.94 -15.29
CA TYR A 38 -7.01 5.16 -14.80
C TYR A 38 -6.50 4.06 -13.87
N LEU A 39 -7.36 3.51 -13.00
CA LEU A 39 -6.97 2.39 -12.14
C LEU A 39 -6.62 1.14 -12.96
N GLY A 40 -7.29 0.93 -14.10
CA GLY A 40 -6.96 -0.11 -15.06
C GLY A 40 -5.59 0.10 -15.69
N VAL A 41 -5.26 1.34 -16.09
CA VAL A 41 -3.94 1.71 -16.63
C VAL A 41 -2.83 1.47 -15.60
N LEU A 42 -3.01 1.87 -14.35
CA LEU A 42 -2.03 1.61 -13.29
C LEU A 42 -1.82 0.12 -13.03
N LYS A 43 -2.87 -0.69 -13.13
CA LYS A 43 -2.80 -2.13 -12.88
C LYS A 43 -2.17 -2.89 -14.04
N ASN A 44 -2.64 -2.62 -15.26
CA ASN A 44 -2.31 -3.44 -16.43
C ASN A 44 -1.16 -2.85 -17.25
N GLY A 45 -0.90 -1.55 -17.12
CA GLY A 45 0.00 -0.81 -17.99
C GLY A 45 -0.71 -0.31 -19.21
N SER A 46 -0.16 0.75 -19.82
CA SER A 46 -0.57 1.15 -21.16
C SER A 46 -0.15 0.08 -22.16
N ARG A 47 -1.07 -0.30 -23.04
CA ARG A 47 -0.76 -1.13 -24.21
C ARG A 47 -0.17 -0.20 -25.25
N LEU A 48 1.16 -0.10 -25.30
CA LEU A 48 1.80 0.56 -26.43
C LEU A 48 1.39 -0.19 -27.70
N PRO A 49 0.80 0.47 -28.70
CA PRO A 49 0.46 -0.18 -29.96
C PRO A 49 1.74 -0.67 -30.66
N MET A 50 1.82 -1.97 -30.90
CA MET A 50 2.98 -2.60 -31.55
C MET A 50 2.56 -3.18 -32.90
N ILE A 51 3.43 -3.04 -33.90
CA ILE A 51 3.33 -3.82 -35.13
C ILE A 51 3.99 -5.18 -34.86
N VAL A 52 3.26 -6.26 -35.13
CA VAL A 52 3.78 -7.63 -35.10
C VAL A 52 3.87 -8.11 -36.54
N GLU A 53 5.09 -8.21 -37.05
CA GLU A 53 5.37 -8.84 -38.32
C GLU A 53 5.67 -10.31 -38.05
N GLU A 54 4.82 -11.21 -38.53
CA GLU A 54 5.04 -12.65 -38.39
C GLU A 54 6.25 -13.12 -39.22
N GLU A 55 6.80 -14.24 -38.78
CA GLU A 55 7.87 -14.94 -39.47
C GLU A 55 7.37 -15.45 -40.83
N HIS A 56 8.12 -15.14 -41.87
CA HIS A 56 7.82 -15.61 -43.21
C HIS A 56 8.73 -16.78 -43.57
N ILE A 57 8.15 -17.96 -43.72
CA ILE A 57 8.86 -19.20 -44.08
C ILE A 57 8.52 -19.56 -45.53
N GLU A 58 9.53 -19.59 -46.39
CA GLU A 58 9.41 -20.15 -47.75
C GLU A 58 10.36 -21.34 -47.88
N ASN A 59 9.87 -22.46 -48.44
CA ASN A 59 10.66 -23.68 -48.65
C ASN A 59 11.41 -24.17 -47.39
N ASN A 60 10.76 -24.09 -46.22
CA ASN A 60 11.35 -24.46 -44.92
C ASN A 60 12.55 -23.59 -44.50
N VAL A 61 12.74 -22.43 -45.12
CA VAL A 61 13.77 -21.44 -44.77
C VAL A 61 13.08 -20.15 -44.30
N ILE A 62 13.54 -19.62 -43.18
CA ILE A 62 13.09 -18.33 -42.65
C ILE A 62 13.62 -17.23 -43.57
N THR A 63 12.73 -16.61 -44.34
CA THR A 63 13.07 -15.52 -45.28
C THR A 63 12.91 -14.15 -44.64
N ARG A 64 12.01 -14.02 -43.65
CA ARG A 64 11.88 -12.84 -42.80
C ARG A 64 11.61 -13.27 -41.36
N ALA A 65 12.52 -12.93 -40.45
CA ALA A 65 12.32 -13.17 -39.03
C ALA A 65 11.15 -12.33 -38.49
N ALA A 66 10.45 -12.86 -37.49
CA ALA A 66 9.41 -12.11 -36.79
C ALA A 66 10.00 -10.83 -36.17
N ARG A 67 9.27 -9.71 -36.26
CA ARG A 67 9.67 -8.43 -35.68
C ARG A 67 8.52 -7.83 -34.88
N MET A 68 8.86 -7.17 -33.79
CA MET A 68 7.92 -6.41 -32.98
C MET A 68 8.51 -5.03 -32.68
N TYR A 69 7.82 -3.98 -33.11
CA TYR A 69 8.27 -2.60 -32.92
C TYR A 69 7.09 -1.64 -32.71
N PRO A 70 7.29 -0.48 -32.05
CA PRO A 70 6.22 0.48 -31.82
C PRO A 70 5.61 0.97 -33.13
N LYS A 71 4.29 0.99 -33.19
CA LYS A 71 3.53 1.53 -34.31
C LYS A 71 3.69 3.05 -34.36
N ASP A 72 3.72 3.64 -35.56
CA ASP A 72 3.70 5.10 -35.71
C ASP A 72 2.35 5.64 -35.18
N PRO A 73 2.33 6.70 -34.35
CA PRO A 73 1.10 7.31 -33.86
C PRO A 73 0.07 7.66 -34.94
N LYS A 74 0.50 7.89 -36.19
CA LYS A 74 -0.39 8.17 -37.33
C LYS A 74 -1.24 6.97 -37.74
N ASP A 75 -0.76 5.76 -37.48
CA ASP A 75 -1.43 4.53 -37.88
C ASP A 75 -2.36 4.00 -36.78
N TYR A 76 -2.41 4.67 -35.62
CA TYR A 76 -3.19 4.22 -34.46
C TYR A 76 -4.67 4.09 -34.80
N THR A 77 -5.29 3.00 -34.33
CA THR A 77 -6.75 2.91 -34.31
C THR A 77 -7.32 3.92 -33.30
N ALA A 78 -8.62 4.19 -33.39
CA ALA A 78 -9.27 5.07 -32.42
C ALA A 78 -9.09 4.59 -30.97
N ASP A 79 -9.16 3.29 -30.74
CA ASP A 79 -9.00 2.68 -29.42
C ASP A 79 -7.54 2.79 -28.93
N GLU A 80 -6.55 2.54 -29.80
CA GLU A 80 -5.12 2.70 -29.50
C GLU A 80 -4.78 4.15 -29.13
N GLN A 81 -5.38 5.11 -29.85
CA GLN A 81 -5.22 6.53 -29.57
C GLN A 81 -5.85 6.93 -28.24
N GLU A 82 -7.02 6.36 -27.89
CA GLU A 82 -7.66 6.59 -26.60
C GLU A 82 -6.79 6.06 -25.45
N ASP A 83 -6.29 4.83 -25.56
CA ASP A 83 -5.41 4.22 -24.55
C ASP A 83 -4.11 5.01 -24.35
N ALA A 84 -3.47 5.45 -25.46
CA ALA A 84 -2.29 6.30 -25.40
C ALA A 84 -2.59 7.66 -24.75
N SER A 85 -3.75 8.26 -25.06
CA SER A 85 -4.18 9.51 -24.44
C SER A 85 -4.44 9.34 -22.93
N LEU A 86 -5.04 8.24 -22.51
CA LEU A 86 -5.28 7.94 -21.10
C LEU A 86 -3.98 7.82 -20.32
N ASP A 87 -3.00 7.10 -20.87
CA ASP A 87 -1.69 6.97 -20.26
C ASP A 87 -0.97 8.32 -20.18
N ALA A 88 -0.95 9.11 -21.26
CA ALA A 88 -0.32 10.43 -21.28
C ALA A 88 -0.96 11.41 -20.26
N CYS A 89 -2.30 11.43 -20.16
CA CYS A 89 -3.00 12.22 -19.16
C CYS A 89 -2.62 11.78 -17.73
N LEU A 90 -2.52 10.48 -17.50
CA LEU A 90 -2.17 9.95 -16.19
C LEU A 90 -0.72 10.21 -15.82
N GLN A 91 0.22 10.11 -16.78
CA GLN A 91 1.61 10.52 -16.61
C GLN A 91 1.68 11.97 -16.14
N LEU A 92 0.97 12.89 -16.82
CA LEU A 92 0.95 14.30 -16.48
C LEU A 92 0.41 14.55 -15.07
N ILE A 93 -0.67 13.87 -14.68
CA ILE A 93 -1.23 13.96 -13.32
C ILE A 93 -0.20 13.52 -12.28
N LEU A 94 0.44 12.37 -12.50
CA LEU A 94 1.41 11.81 -11.56
C LEU A 94 2.62 12.72 -11.44
N VAL A 95 3.22 13.17 -12.55
CA VAL A 95 4.42 14.02 -12.55
C VAL A 95 4.15 15.37 -11.86
N ASN A 96 3.00 16.00 -12.14
CA ASN A 96 2.68 17.33 -11.61
C ASN A 96 2.46 17.37 -10.09
N CYS A 97 2.23 16.22 -9.46
CA CYS A 97 2.02 16.17 -8.01
C CYS A 97 3.30 15.88 -7.23
N LEU A 98 4.41 15.54 -7.90
CA LEU A 98 5.66 15.15 -7.25
C LEU A 98 6.48 16.35 -6.80
N ASP A 99 7.24 16.17 -5.74
CA ASP A 99 8.33 17.07 -5.40
C ASP A 99 9.53 16.87 -6.37
N PRO A 100 10.48 17.81 -6.41
CA PRO A 100 11.64 17.71 -7.32
C PRO A 100 12.48 16.44 -7.12
N VAL A 101 12.51 15.89 -5.90
CA VAL A 101 13.29 14.68 -5.59
C VAL A 101 12.65 13.46 -6.23
N MET A 102 11.34 13.25 -6.01
CA MET A 102 10.59 12.17 -6.64
C MET A 102 10.49 12.33 -8.16
N HIS A 103 10.41 13.57 -8.65
CA HIS A 103 10.42 13.83 -10.09
C HIS A 103 11.68 13.25 -10.76
N ASN A 104 12.87 13.46 -10.17
CA ASN A 104 14.12 12.93 -10.71
C ASN A 104 14.14 11.40 -10.79
N HIS A 105 13.48 10.73 -9.85
CA HIS A 105 13.39 9.27 -9.86
C HIS A 105 12.52 8.71 -10.99
N VAL A 106 11.53 9.46 -11.46
CA VAL A 106 10.59 9.03 -12.50
C VAL A 106 10.88 9.64 -13.87
N LEU A 107 11.95 10.43 -14.00
CA LEU A 107 12.26 11.20 -15.21
C LEU A 107 12.34 10.35 -16.49
N ASN A 108 12.85 9.12 -16.36
CA ASN A 108 13.03 8.20 -17.49
C ASN A 108 11.86 7.19 -17.63
N CYS A 109 10.80 7.34 -16.83
CA CYS A 109 9.65 6.46 -16.93
C CYS A 109 8.81 6.82 -18.15
N VAL A 110 8.51 5.81 -18.98
CA VAL A 110 7.84 5.98 -20.28
C VAL A 110 6.32 5.79 -20.25
N THR A 111 5.78 5.24 -19.16
CA THR A 111 4.34 5.02 -18.98
C THR A 111 3.88 5.44 -17.59
N ALA A 112 2.59 5.74 -17.44
CA ALA A 112 2.03 6.11 -16.14
C ALA A 112 2.18 4.97 -15.12
N LYS A 113 2.06 3.72 -15.57
CA LYS A 113 2.32 2.55 -14.73
C LYS A 113 3.77 2.52 -14.24
N HIS A 114 4.74 2.75 -15.13
CA HIS A 114 6.14 2.77 -14.73
C HIS A 114 6.41 3.87 -13.69
N ILE A 115 5.87 5.08 -13.89
CA ILE A 115 5.95 6.16 -12.88
C ILE A 115 5.36 5.70 -11.55
N TRP A 116 4.15 5.16 -11.57
CA TRP A 116 3.44 4.73 -10.36
C TRP A 116 4.15 3.61 -9.61
N ASP A 117 4.66 2.60 -10.33
CA ASP A 117 5.40 1.49 -9.73
C ASP A 117 6.75 1.97 -9.17
N THR A 118 7.45 2.89 -9.84
CA THR A 118 8.67 3.52 -9.31
C THR A 118 8.37 4.29 -8.02
N ILE A 119 7.30 5.09 -7.98
CA ILE A 119 6.86 5.78 -6.76
C ILE A 119 6.60 4.78 -5.63
N LYS A 120 5.90 3.67 -5.91
CA LYS A 120 5.64 2.63 -4.92
C LYS A 120 6.94 1.99 -4.44
N ILE A 121 7.83 1.57 -5.33
CA ILE A 121 9.08 0.89 -4.98
C ILE A 121 9.95 1.78 -4.07
N ILE A 122 10.04 3.08 -4.37
CA ILE A 122 10.85 4.01 -3.58
C ILE A 122 10.28 4.21 -2.16
N ASN A 123 8.95 4.18 -2.00
CA ASN A 123 8.31 4.50 -0.72
C ASN A 123 7.93 3.26 0.11
N GLU A 124 7.59 2.14 -0.53
CA GLU A 124 7.17 0.89 0.12
C GLU A 124 8.33 -0.12 0.19
N GLY A 125 9.26 -0.04 -0.77
CA GLY A 125 10.24 -1.07 -1.07
C GLY A 125 9.81 -1.92 -2.26
N THR A 126 10.72 -2.77 -2.74
CA THR A 126 10.37 -3.82 -3.71
C THR A 126 9.45 -4.85 -3.07
N GLU A 127 8.90 -5.76 -3.88
CA GLU A 127 8.07 -6.84 -3.36
C GLU A 127 8.83 -7.71 -2.36
N GLU A 128 10.10 -8.03 -2.66
CA GLU A 128 10.99 -8.79 -1.77
C GLU A 128 11.24 -8.05 -0.45
N VAL A 129 11.44 -6.73 -0.51
CA VAL A 129 11.58 -5.91 0.71
C VAL A 129 10.29 -5.92 1.53
N ARG A 130 9.13 -5.85 0.87
CA ARG A 130 7.82 -5.87 1.52
C ARG A 130 7.54 -7.22 2.17
N GLU A 131 7.85 -8.31 1.48
CA GLU A 131 7.76 -9.69 1.99
C GLU A 131 8.68 -9.89 3.20
N ASN A 132 9.96 -9.52 3.08
CA ASN A 132 10.91 -9.63 4.18
C ASN A 132 10.51 -8.77 5.39
N LYS A 133 10.00 -7.54 5.18
CA LYS A 133 9.44 -6.71 6.27
C LYS A 133 8.26 -7.41 6.95
N MET A 134 7.37 -8.03 6.18
CA MET A 134 6.23 -8.78 6.71
C MET A 134 6.68 -9.98 7.56
N GLU A 135 7.70 -10.71 7.11
CA GLU A 135 8.28 -11.83 7.87
C GLU A 135 8.93 -11.35 9.17
N ILE A 136 9.70 -10.26 9.13
CA ILE A 136 10.31 -9.65 10.32
C ILE A 136 9.24 -9.20 11.32
N LEU A 137 8.18 -8.53 10.87
CA LEU A 137 7.07 -8.09 11.72
C LEU A 137 6.31 -9.28 12.31
N THR A 138 6.08 -10.32 11.50
CA THR A 138 5.44 -11.57 11.96
C THR A 138 6.27 -12.24 13.04
N SER A 139 7.57 -12.41 12.81
CA SER A 139 8.49 -12.98 13.79
C SER A 139 8.55 -12.13 15.06
N SER A 140 8.59 -10.80 14.92
CA SER A 140 8.57 -9.86 16.05
C SER A 140 7.29 -10.01 16.87
N TYR A 141 6.14 -10.25 16.22
CA TYR A 141 4.88 -10.51 16.89
C TYR A 141 4.88 -11.85 17.60
N GLU A 142 5.31 -12.93 16.93
CA GLU A 142 5.39 -14.27 17.51
C GLU A 142 6.30 -14.32 18.74
N HIS A 143 7.43 -13.62 18.69
CA HIS A 143 8.41 -13.55 19.78
C HIS A 143 8.20 -12.38 20.75
N PHE A 144 7.14 -11.58 20.57
CA PHE A 144 6.91 -10.42 21.42
C PHE A 144 6.76 -10.83 22.90
N ARG A 145 7.52 -10.14 23.76
CA ARG A 145 7.54 -10.29 25.22
C ARG A 145 7.88 -8.94 25.85
N SER A 146 7.43 -8.75 27.09
CA SER A 146 7.91 -7.66 27.95
C SER A 146 9.39 -7.83 28.21
N ASN A 147 10.13 -6.73 28.19
CA ASN A 147 11.53 -6.69 28.62
C ASN A 147 11.63 -6.72 30.16
N PRO A 148 12.78 -7.11 30.73
CA PRO A 148 13.00 -7.00 32.16
C PRO A 148 12.88 -5.54 32.64
N GLY A 149 12.03 -5.31 33.64
CA GLY A 149 11.80 -3.96 34.20
C GLY A 149 10.85 -3.08 33.39
N GLU A 150 10.31 -3.58 32.28
CA GLU A 150 9.36 -2.84 31.45
C GLU A 150 7.98 -2.74 32.13
N GLY A 151 7.44 -1.53 32.24
CA GLY A 151 6.11 -1.28 32.81
C GLY A 151 4.98 -1.60 31.83
N ILE A 152 3.73 -1.73 32.32
CA ILE A 152 2.58 -2.08 31.46
C ILE A 152 2.39 -1.08 30.31
N SER A 153 2.63 0.21 30.57
CA SER A 153 2.53 1.27 29.56
C SER A 153 3.53 1.11 28.42
N GLU A 154 4.78 0.81 28.74
CA GLU A 154 5.85 0.62 27.76
C GLU A 154 5.58 -0.63 26.89
N VAL A 155 5.17 -1.74 27.53
CA VAL A 155 4.76 -2.96 26.81
C VAL A 155 3.59 -2.66 25.86
N PHE A 156 2.57 -1.94 26.34
CA PHE A 156 1.41 -1.57 25.54
C PHE A 156 1.78 -0.71 24.33
N GLU A 157 2.60 0.33 24.51
CA GLU A 157 3.01 1.21 23.42
C GLU A 157 3.78 0.46 22.32
N ARG A 158 4.74 -0.38 22.70
CA ARG A 158 5.49 -1.21 21.74
C ARG A 158 4.59 -2.21 21.03
N TYR A 159 3.68 -2.85 21.78
CA TYR A 159 2.77 -3.84 21.22
C TYR A 159 1.78 -3.19 20.24
N ASN A 160 1.19 -2.06 20.62
CA ASN A 160 0.27 -1.31 19.77
C ASN A 160 0.96 -0.82 18.49
N LYS A 161 2.20 -0.33 18.60
CA LYS A 161 3.00 0.03 17.43
C LYS A 161 3.21 -1.18 16.49
N LEU A 162 3.57 -2.33 17.03
CA LEU A 162 3.76 -3.56 16.25
C LEU A 162 2.49 -4.01 15.52
N ILE A 163 1.33 -3.94 16.18
CA ILE A 163 0.03 -4.23 15.56
C ILE A 163 -0.27 -3.26 14.42
N ASN A 164 0.00 -1.97 14.62
CA ASN A 164 -0.20 -0.96 13.58
C ASN A 164 0.72 -1.19 12.37
N ASP A 165 1.99 -1.54 12.60
CA ASP A 165 2.94 -1.84 11.53
C ASP A 165 2.52 -3.10 10.73
N LEU A 166 2.03 -4.15 11.41
CA LEU A 166 1.46 -5.34 10.77
C LEU A 166 0.24 -5.01 9.91
N ASN A 167 -0.70 -4.23 10.46
CA ASN A 167 -1.89 -3.78 9.74
C ASN A 167 -1.54 -2.96 8.50
N LEU A 168 -0.53 -2.09 8.59
CA LEU A 168 -0.05 -1.28 7.47
C LEU A 168 0.49 -2.14 6.33
N HIS A 169 1.09 -3.28 6.64
CA HIS A 169 1.61 -4.22 5.64
C HIS A 169 0.56 -5.25 5.17
N GLY A 170 -0.68 -5.17 5.66
CA GLY A 170 -1.80 -6.02 5.24
C GLY A 170 -1.97 -7.31 6.04
N LYS A 171 -1.30 -7.46 7.19
CA LYS A 171 -1.50 -8.59 8.10
C LYS A 171 -2.35 -8.16 9.28
N HIS A 172 -3.58 -8.67 9.29
CA HIS A 172 -4.59 -8.34 10.28
C HIS A 172 -4.81 -9.50 11.23
N TYR A 173 -4.91 -9.18 12.52
CA TYR A 173 -5.32 -10.11 13.56
C TYR A 173 -6.68 -9.66 14.11
N THR A 174 -7.50 -10.62 14.53
CA THR A 174 -8.74 -10.33 15.22
C THR A 174 -8.48 -9.68 16.58
N ILE A 175 -9.45 -8.89 17.08
CA ILE A 175 -9.38 -8.28 18.42
C ILE A 175 -9.05 -9.36 19.48
N LYS A 176 -9.66 -10.54 19.37
CA LYS A 176 -9.43 -11.67 20.25
C LYS A 176 -7.98 -12.18 20.21
N GLU A 177 -7.38 -12.30 19.03
CA GLU A 177 -5.98 -12.73 18.88
C GLU A 177 -5.02 -11.69 19.46
N ILE A 178 -5.24 -10.41 19.14
CA ILE A 178 -4.47 -9.28 19.67
C ILE A 178 -4.50 -9.30 21.20
N ASN A 179 -5.69 -9.36 21.79
CA ASN A 179 -5.87 -9.33 23.25
C ASN A 179 -5.27 -10.56 23.95
N LYS A 180 -5.49 -11.76 23.38
CA LYS A 180 -4.88 -12.99 23.91
C LYS A 180 -3.36 -12.91 23.88
N LYS A 181 -2.79 -12.44 22.77
CA LYS A 181 -1.34 -12.33 22.62
C LYS A 181 -0.78 -11.29 23.58
N PHE A 182 -1.40 -10.12 23.71
CA PHE A 182 -0.99 -9.09 24.68
C PHE A 182 -0.90 -9.65 26.10
N PHE A 183 -1.91 -10.41 26.56
CA PHE A 183 -1.84 -11.06 27.87
C PHE A 183 -0.68 -12.06 28.01
N LEU A 184 -0.34 -12.79 26.95
CA LEU A 184 0.80 -13.72 26.95
C LEU A 184 2.16 -12.99 26.94
N THR A 185 2.19 -11.67 26.80
CA THR A 185 3.41 -10.88 26.72
C THR A 185 3.65 -10.08 27.99
N LEU A 186 2.67 -9.99 28.88
CA LEU A 186 2.75 -9.25 30.13
C LEU A 186 3.56 -10.03 31.19
N PRO A 187 4.18 -9.33 32.15
CA PRO A 187 4.90 -9.95 33.26
C PRO A 187 4.05 -10.91 34.11
N SER A 188 4.66 -11.96 34.64
CA SER A 188 3.99 -13.02 35.40
C SER A 188 3.30 -12.56 36.68
N HIS A 189 3.76 -11.47 37.32
CA HIS A 189 3.11 -10.93 38.53
C HIS A 189 1.68 -10.41 38.28
N LEU A 190 1.30 -10.22 37.01
CA LEU A 190 -0.06 -9.81 36.61
C LEU A 190 -0.99 -11.00 36.34
N GLU A 191 -0.53 -12.25 36.45
CA GLU A 191 -1.30 -13.44 36.08
C GLU A 191 -2.66 -13.53 36.80
N HIS A 192 -2.73 -13.19 38.08
CA HIS A 192 -3.98 -13.20 38.84
C HIS A 192 -4.99 -12.19 38.27
N LYS A 193 -4.54 -10.98 37.94
CA LYS A 193 -5.40 -9.94 37.33
C LYS A 193 -5.83 -10.33 35.93
N ILE A 194 -4.93 -10.88 35.12
CA ILE A 194 -5.21 -11.38 33.76
C ILE A 194 -6.28 -12.47 33.82
N SER A 195 -6.18 -13.41 34.77
CA SER A 195 -7.16 -14.49 34.95
C SER A 195 -8.54 -13.95 35.29
N ALA A 196 -8.63 -13.04 36.26
CA ALA A 196 -9.90 -12.39 36.61
C ALA A 196 -10.53 -11.63 35.43
N ILE A 197 -9.73 -10.97 34.59
CA ILE A 197 -10.24 -10.29 33.39
C ILE A 197 -10.78 -11.29 32.36
N ARG A 198 -10.08 -12.41 32.15
CA ARG A 198 -10.51 -13.48 31.21
C ARG A 198 -11.83 -14.11 31.61
N GLU A 199 -12.10 -14.21 32.92
CA GLU A 199 -13.37 -14.73 33.44
C GLU A 199 -14.49 -13.70 33.32
N ALA A 200 -14.20 -12.42 33.53
CA ALA A 200 -15.21 -11.36 33.58
C ALA A 200 -15.58 -10.78 32.21
N ARG A 201 -14.73 -10.92 31.17
CA ARG A 201 -14.91 -10.23 29.88
C ARG A 201 -14.57 -11.10 28.68
N ASP A 202 -15.31 -10.90 27.58
CA ASP A 202 -14.95 -11.49 26.29
C ASP A 202 -13.83 -10.70 25.62
N LEU A 203 -12.72 -11.37 25.34
CA LEU A 203 -11.55 -10.80 24.66
C LEU A 203 -11.80 -10.49 23.18
N GLY A 204 -12.90 -10.97 22.58
CA GLY A 204 -13.31 -10.58 21.23
C GLY A 204 -14.02 -9.23 21.14
N GLU A 205 -14.64 -8.79 22.24
CA GLU A 205 -15.50 -7.59 22.26
C GLU A 205 -14.83 -6.37 22.89
N ILE A 206 -13.88 -6.59 23.80
CA ILE A 206 -13.14 -5.51 24.45
C ILE A 206 -11.98 -5.01 23.57
N SER A 207 -11.89 -3.70 23.36
CA SER A 207 -10.74 -3.08 22.68
C SER A 207 -9.44 -3.22 23.48
N LEU A 208 -8.30 -3.27 22.80
CA LEU A 208 -6.97 -3.35 23.43
C LEU A 208 -6.71 -2.18 24.39
N GLU A 209 -7.15 -0.97 24.03
CA GLU A 209 -7.01 0.26 24.82
C GLU A 209 -7.77 0.16 26.14
N ARG A 210 -9.00 -0.39 26.10
CA ARG A 210 -9.81 -0.62 27.30
C ARG A 210 -9.18 -1.67 28.21
N LEU A 211 -8.62 -2.74 27.65
CA LEU A 211 -7.88 -3.74 28.42
C LEU A 211 -6.66 -3.13 29.10
N TYR A 212 -5.87 -2.36 28.35
CA TYR A 212 -4.75 -1.59 28.89
C TYR A 212 -5.19 -0.69 30.04
N GLY A 213 -6.28 0.05 29.89
CA GLY A 213 -6.82 0.90 30.95
C GLY A 213 -7.13 0.12 32.25
N VAL A 214 -7.75 -1.07 32.14
CA VAL A 214 -8.04 -1.92 33.32
C VAL A 214 -6.76 -2.40 34.01
N LEU A 215 -5.74 -2.77 33.23
CA LEU A 215 -4.45 -3.21 33.76
C LEU A 215 -3.68 -2.05 34.41
N LYS A 216 -3.72 -0.86 33.78
CA LYS A 216 -3.05 0.34 34.30
C LYS A 216 -3.66 0.82 35.62
N THR A 217 -4.99 0.76 35.76
CA THR A 217 -5.65 1.05 37.04
C THR A 217 -5.16 0.12 38.15
N TYR A 218 -5.03 -1.18 37.86
CA TYR A 218 -4.52 -2.14 38.84
C TYR A 218 -3.05 -1.88 39.23
N GLU A 219 -2.20 -1.49 38.28
CA GLU A 219 -0.80 -1.12 38.55
C GLU A 219 -0.71 0.08 39.51
N LEU A 220 -1.59 1.07 39.34
CA LEU A 220 -1.64 2.26 40.19
C LEU A 220 -2.20 1.97 41.60
N GLU A 221 -3.07 0.98 41.74
CA GLU A 221 -3.65 0.55 43.03
C GLU A 221 -2.69 -0.30 43.87
N GLN A 222 -1.56 -0.73 43.29
CA GLN A 222 -0.53 -1.56 43.95
C GLN A 222 0.68 -0.76 44.47
N ILE A 223 0.68 0.57 44.28
CA ILE A 223 1.68 1.52 44.80
C ILE A 223 1.17 2.10 46.13
#